data_AF-A0A060X9W7-F1
#
_entry.id   AF-A0A060X9W7-F1
#
_cell.length_a   1.000
_cell.length_b   1.000
_cell.length_c   1.000
_cell.angle_alpha   90.00
_cell.angle_beta   90.00
_cell.angle_gamma   90.00
#
_symmetry.space_group_name_H-M   'P 1'
#
loop_
_entity.id
_entity.type
_entity.pdbx_description
1 polymer ?
#
loop_
_entity_poly.entity_id
_entity_poly.type
_entity_poly.pdbx_seq_one_letter_code
_entity_poly.pdbx_strand_id
1 'polypeptide(L)'
;MKKKKFKFQINFTLEELTAVPFVNGVLFCKIRLLDGGDFAISSSREEVQQNCVRWKKKFSFVCKMSANPTTGVLDRSICRVSVRKELKGGKAFSKV
;
A
#
# COMPACT_ATOMS: atom_id res chain seq x y z
N MET A 1 8.56 -27.92 -15.53
CA MET A 1 7.98 -26.86 -16.39
C MET A 1 8.10 -25.51 -15.69
N LYS A 2 8.54 -24.45 -16.38
CA LYS A 2 8.59 -23.08 -15.82
C LYS A 2 7.18 -22.49 -15.81
N LYS A 3 6.68 -22.05 -14.65
CA LYS A 3 5.35 -21.40 -14.56
C LYS A 3 5.32 -20.15 -15.45
N LYS A 4 4.28 -20.02 -16.30
CA LYS A 4 4.04 -18.83 -17.12
C LYS A 4 3.78 -17.63 -16.19
N LYS A 5 4.42 -16.49 -16.48
CA LYS A 5 4.19 -15.23 -15.77
C LYS A 5 3.32 -14.31 -16.62
N PHE A 6 2.32 -13.72 -16.00
CA PHE A 6 1.36 -12.79 -16.58
C PHE A 6 1.59 -11.40 -15.98
N LYS A 7 1.35 -10.35 -16.76
CA LYS A 7 1.43 -8.96 -16.30
C LYS A 7 0.02 -8.43 -16.12
N PHE A 8 -0.25 -7.87 -14.95
CA PHE A 8 -1.52 -7.21 -14.63
C PHE A 8 -1.25 -5.74 -14.35
N GLN A 9 -2.08 -4.86 -14.91
CA GLN A 9 -2.16 -3.48 -14.48
C GLN A 9 -3.03 -3.41 -13.23
N ILE A 10 -2.45 -2.97 -12.12
CA ILE A 10 -3.16 -2.82 -10.85
C ILE A 10 -3.51 -1.36 -10.66
N ASN A 11 -4.79 -1.09 -10.37
CA ASN A 11 -5.25 0.20 -9.90
C ASN A 11 -5.56 0.09 -8.41
N PHE A 12 -4.87 0.87 -7.60
CA PHE A 12 -4.98 0.84 -6.15
C PHE A 12 -5.38 2.21 -5.63
N THR A 13 -6.43 2.28 -4.83
CA THR A 13 -6.92 3.52 -4.25
C THR A 13 -6.71 3.50 -2.75
N LEU A 14 -5.94 4.45 -2.25
CA LEU A 14 -5.80 4.72 -0.82
C LEU A 14 -6.80 5.83 -0.45
N GLU A 15 -7.93 5.42 0.12
CA GLU A 15 -9.01 6.33 0.51
C GLU A 15 -8.71 6.98 1.86
N GLU A 16 -9.00 6.28 2.96
CA GLU A 16 -8.92 6.83 4.30
C GLU A 16 -8.68 5.77 5.38
N LEU A 17 -8.26 6.25 6.56
CA LEU A 17 -8.22 5.49 7.80
C LEU A 17 -9.13 6.19 8.82
N THR A 18 -10.14 5.49 9.31
CA THR A 18 -11.11 5.98 10.29
C THR A 18 -10.80 5.46 11.68
N ALA A 19 -11.50 5.99 12.69
CA ALA A 19 -11.34 5.58 14.10
C ALA A 19 -9.89 5.70 14.60
N VAL A 20 -9.18 6.73 14.13
CA VAL A 20 -7.83 7.04 14.60
C VAL A 20 -7.94 7.56 16.04
N PRO A 21 -7.30 6.91 17.03
CA PRO A 21 -7.56 7.16 18.45
C PRO A 21 -6.90 8.45 19.00
N PHE A 22 -6.17 9.19 18.17
CA PHE A 22 -5.49 10.42 18.56
C PHE A 22 -5.77 11.52 17.54
N VAL A 23 -5.94 12.75 18.00
CA VAL A 23 -6.37 13.88 17.15
C VAL A 23 -5.22 14.73 16.59
N ASN A 24 -4.02 14.69 17.19
CA ASN A 24 -2.90 15.58 16.82
C ASN A 24 -1.75 14.82 16.15
N GLY A 25 -2.03 14.07 15.08
CA GLY A 25 -1.02 13.28 14.37
C GLY A 25 -0.99 13.59 12.88
N VAL A 26 0.19 13.42 12.27
CA VAL A 26 0.34 13.37 10.82
C VAL A 26 0.64 11.92 10.44
N LEU A 27 -0.20 11.33 9.58
CA LEU A 27 -0.04 9.95 9.10
C LEU A 27 0.27 9.90 7.61
N PHE A 28 1.03 8.88 7.22
CA PHE A 28 1.23 8.52 5.83
C PHE A 28 1.33 7.01 5.67
N CYS A 29 1.07 6.52 4.48
CA CYS A 29 1.12 5.11 4.14
C CYS A 29 2.36 4.82 3.28
N LYS A 30 3.10 3.76 3.61
CA LYS A 30 4.05 3.13 2.69
C LYS A 30 3.39 1.94 2.01
N ILE A 31 3.21 2.02 0.70
CA ILE A 31 2.64 0.95 -0.14
C ILE A 31 3.78 0.19 -0.80
N ARG A 32 3.81 -1.13 -0.66
CA ARG A 32 4.83 -1.99 -1.26
C ARG A 32 4.22 -3.23 -1.89
N LEU A 33 4.54 -3.50 -3.14
CA LEU A 33 4.39 -4.81 -3.73
C LEU A 33 5.51 -5.70 -3.21
N LEU A 34 5.16 -6.81 -2.56
CA LEU A 34 6.14 -7.75 -1.99
C LEU A 34 6.54 -8.82 -3.01
N ASP A 35 5.63 -9.16 -3.91
CA ASP A 35 5.80 -10.21 -4.91
C ASP A 35 5.27 -9.75 -6.26
N GLY A 36 5.95 -10.14 -7.34
CA GLY A 36 5.51 -9.80 -8.69
C GLY A 36 5.96 -8.44 -9.20
N GLY A 37 6.86 -7.75 -8.50
CA GLY A 37 7.45 -6.50 -8.93
C GLY A 37 8.19 -5.82 -7.79
N ASP A 38 8.59 -4.58 -8.00
CA ASP A 38 9.40 -3.76 -7.08
C ASP A 38 8.68 -2.46 -6.70
N PHE A 39 7.39 -2.34 -7.01
CA PHE A 39 6.61 -1.15 -6.69
C PHE A 39 6.68 -0.82 -5.21
N ALA A 40 7.17 0.37 -4.89
CA ALA A 40 7.24 0.90 -3.54
C ALA A 40 7.08 2.42 -3.58
N ILE A 41 6.08 2.95 -2.88
CA ILE A 41 5.80 4.39 -2.82
C ILE A 41 5.27 4.77 -1.44
N SER A 42 5.41 6.05 -1.09
CA SER A 42 4.75 6.65 0.07
C SER A 42 3.60 7.55 -0.40
N SER A 43 2.49 7.57 0.34
CA SER A 43 1.45 8.59 0.17
C SER A 43 1.96 9.97 0.60
N SER A 44 1.13 10.99 0.38
CA SER A 44 1.25 12.25 1.11
C SER A 44 1.09 12.01 2.62
N ARG A 45 1.61 12.98 3.37
CA ARG A 45 1.41 13.13 4.80
C ARG A 45 0.16 13.94 5.01
N GLU A 46 -0.76 13.40 5.79
CA GLU A 46 -2.05 14.01 6.05
C GLU A 46 -2.29 14.07 7.55
N GLU A 47 -2.87 15.17 8.00
CA GLU A 47 -3.25 15.35 9.40
C GLU A 47 -4.44 14.47 9.77
N VAL A 48 -4.50 14.06 11.03
CA VAL A 48 -5.71 13.48 11.59
C VAL A 48 -6.72 14.59 11.81
N GLN A 49 -7.87 14.46 11.16
CA GLN A 49 -9.00 15.38 11.28
C GLN A 49 -10.26 14.56 11.56
N GLN A 50 -11.02 14.94 12.60
CA GLN A 50 -12.24 14.23 12.99
C GLN A 50 -12.03 12.71 13.19
N ASN A 51 -10.94 12.32 13.85
CA ASN A 51 -10.53 10.92 14.06
C ASN A 51 -10.34 10.12 12.76
N CYS A 52 -10.06 10.80 11.64
CA CYS A 52 -9.84 10.21 10.34
C CYS A 52 -8.59 10.79 9.67
N VAL A 53 -7.98 10.04 8.76
CA VAL A 53 -6.98 10.55 7.81
C VAL A 53 -7.43 10.19 6.41
N ARG A 54 -7.45 11.17 5.50
CA ARG A 54 -7.99 11.00 4.14
C ARG A 54 -6.93 11.33 3.11
N TRP A 55 -6.44 10.31 2.39
CA TRP A 55 -5.45 10.49 1.33
C TRP A 55 -6.10 10.64 -0.04
N LYS A 56 -7.22 9.95 -0.28
CA LYS A 56 -7.98 9.96 -1.55
C LYS A 56 -7.07 9.85 -2.79
N LYS A 57 -6.05 8.99 -2.70
CA LYS A 57 -4.97 8.90 -3.70
C LYS A 57 -5.04 7.61 -4.49
N LYS A 58 -5.01 7.75 -5.82
CA LYS A 58 -4.90 6.62 -6.74
C LYS A 58 -3.45 6.35 -7.13
N PHE A 59 -3.11 5.08 -7.24
CA PHE A 59 -1.83 4.56 -7.68
C PHE A 59 -2.08 3.52 -8.77
N SER A 60 -1.16 3.43 -9.72
CA SER A 60 -1.21 2.42 -10.77
C SER A 60 0.16 1.78 -10.94
N PHE A 61 0.22 0.46 -10.96
CA PHE A 61 1.49 -0.27 -11.05
C PHE A 61 1.30 -1.66 -11.68
N VAL A 62 2.38 -2.21 -12.24
CA VAL A 62 2.35 -3.55 -12.83
C VAL A 62 2.67 -4.59 -11.77
N CYS A 63 1.86 -5.65 -11.72
CA CYS A 63 2.12 -6.85 -10.93
C CYS A 63 2.26 -8.08 -11.84
N LYS A 64 3.35 -8.82 -11.66
CA LYS A 64 3.67 -10.06 -12.37
C LYS A 64 3.28 -11.25 -11.52
N MET A 65 2.24 -11.98 -11.91
CA MET A 65 1.80 -13.19 -11.19
C MET A 65 2.07 -14.42 -12.06
N SER A 66 2.44 -15.53 -11.45
CA SER A 66 2.41 -16.84 -12.09
C SER A 66 1.06 -17.53 -11.83
N ALA A 67 0.76 -18.58 -12.60
CA ALA A 67 -0.39 -19.44 -12.36
C ALA A 67 0.06 -20.89 -12.15
N ASN A 68 -0.73 -21.65 -11.40
CA ASN A 68 -0.65 -23.10 -11.41
C ASN A 68 -0.88 -23.61 -12.86
N PRO A 69 0.05 -24.37 -13.44
CA PRO A 69 -0.04 -24.79 -14.84
C PRO A 69 -1.16 -25.81 -15.11
N THR A 70 -1.64 -26.50 -14.07
CA THR A 70 -2.71 -27.51 -14.17
C THR A 70 -4.09 -26.89 -13.94
N THR A 71 -4.22 -26.02 -12.93
CA THR A 71 -5.54 -25.45 -12.55
C THR A 71 -5.78 -24.05 -13.09
N GLY A 72 -4.75 -23.36 -13.58
CA GLY A 72 -4.83 -21.97 -14.02
C GLY A 72 -4.97 -20.94 -12.88
N VAL A 73 -5.05 -21.37 -11.63
CA VAL A 73 -5.19 -20.48 -10.46
C VAL A 73 -3.94 -19.62 -10.31
N LEU A 74 -4.11 -18.30 -10.17
CA LEU A 74 -3.02 -17.36 -9.95
C LEU A 74 -2.36 -17.58 -8.59
N ASP A 75 -1.02 -17.54 -8.57
CA ASP A 75 -0.25 -17.52 -7.35
C ASP A 75 -0.53 -16.19 -6.59
N ARG A 76 -0.53 -16.25 -5.26
CA ARG A 76 -0.73 -15.08 -4.40
C ARG A 76 0.31 -14.00 -4.70
N SER A 77 -0.13 -12.75 -4.82
CA SER A 77 0.75 -11.57 -4.75
C SER A 77 0.27 -10.66 -3.62
N ILE A 78 1.20 -10.15 -2.83
CA ILE A 78 0.91 -9.36 -1.65
C ILE A 78 1.32 -7.90 -1.89
N CYS A 79 0.34 -6.99 -1.85
CA CYS A 79 0.59 -5.56 -1.69
C CYS A 79 0.40 -5.20 -0.21
N ARG A 80 1.45 -4.71 0.43
CA ARG A 80 1.45 -4.31 1.83
C ARG A 80 1.31 -2.80 1.95
N VAL A 81 0.33 -2.38 2.76
CA VAL A 81 0.18 -1.00 3.20
C VAL A 81 0.67 -0.92 4.65
N SER A 82 1.59 -0.04 4.95
CA SER A 82 2.04 0.24 6.31
C SER A 82 1.71 1.67 6.67
N VAL A 83 0.85 1.85 7.67
CA VAL A 83 0.54 3.16 8.24
C VAL A 83 1.71 3.60 9.11
N ARG A 84 2.09 4.87 8.98
CA ARG A 84 3.23 5.45 9.69
C ARG A 84 2.82 6.80 10.25
N LYS A 85 3.19 7.04 11.51
CA LYS A 85 3.01 8.32 12.18
C LYS A 85 4.30 9.10 12.10
N GLU A 86 4.19 10.36 11.68
CA GLU A 86 5.30 11.29 11.70
C GLU A 86 5.72 11.64 13.12
N LEU A 87 7.03 11.78 13.31
CA LEU A 87 7.66 12.19 14.55
C LEU A 87 8.72 13.27 14.25
N LYS A 88 9.02 14.11 15.25
CA LYS A 88 10.10 15.11 15.18
C LYS A 88 10.01 16.04 13.95
N GLY A 89 8.79 16.48 13.58
CA GLY A 89 8.56 17.39 12.44
C GLY A 89 9.08 16.84 11.10
N GLY A 90 8.78 15.56 10.82
CA GLY A 90 9.12 14.92 9.54
C GLY A 90 10.45 14.18 9.50
N LYS A 91 11.31 14.35 10.52
CA LYS A 91 12.64 13.74 10.59
C LYS A 91 12.63 12.27 11.01
N ALA A 92 11.53 11.80 11.62
CA ALA A 92 11.38 10.42 12.06
C ALA A 92 9.94 9.94 11.85
N PHE A 93 9.72 8.63 11.94
CA PHE A 93 8.39 8.04 11.93
C PHE A 93 8.36 6.76 12.76
N SER A 94 7.18 6.42 13.29
CA SER A 94 6.88 5.09 13.83
C SER A 94 5.87 4.39 12.95
N LYS A 95 5.89 3.05 12.93
CA LYS A 95 4.79 2.27 12.35
C LYS A 95 3.64 2.30 13.35
N VAL A 96 2.41 2.44 12.84
CA VAL A 96 1.17 2.36 13.61
C VAL A 96 0.53 1.00 13.35
#